data_AF-A0A8J5FKY1-F1
#
_entry.id   AF-A0A8J5FKY1-F1
#
_cell.length_a   1.000
_cell.length_b   1.000
_cell.length_c   1.000
_cell.angle_alpha   90.00
_cell.angle_beta   90.00
_cell.angle_gamma   90.00
#
_symmetry.space_group_name_H-M   'P 1'
#
loop_
_entity.id
_entity.type
_entity.pdbx_description
1 polymer ?
#
loop_
_entity_poly.entity_id
_entity_poly.type
_entity_poly.pdbx_seq_one_letter_code
_entity_poly.pdbx_strand_id
1 'polypeptide(L)'
;MDRSLEGSVASNVLGEDFEDCIFGGSSEEVFSKLWDNLLSKHGLGSSVWLKDLYLSRKKWALPYLNSSFCATMMTKQWAESMDNLFKIHFYRKLPLPKFIAQYFKALTQLREKELIEDYESRQTKPALLVDIPVLAEAAESYTRRIYVDFEYEYKSQLACLYELTAMNGTIYTFSLSSSKVHWDC
;
A
#
# COMPACT_ATOMS: atom_id res chain seq x y z
N MET A 1 32.29 22.64 4.13
CA MET A 1 30.81 22.65 4.06
C MET A 1 30.42 22.09 2.70
N ASP A 2 29.71 21.01 2.51
CA ASP A 2 29.64 19.72 3.19
C ASP A 2 29.23 18.72 2.10
N ARG A 3 30.22 18.11 1.42
CA ARG A 3 29.98 17.12 0.35
C ARG A 3 29.26 15.87 0.84
N SER A 4 29.29 15.60 2.15
CA SER A 4 28.55 14.51 2.77
C SER A 4 27.06 14.84 2.89
N LEU A 5 26.72 16.09 3.21
CA LEU A 5 25.32 16.54 3.20
C LEU A 5 24.76 16.57 1.77
N GLU A 6 25.50 17.07 0.77
CA GLU A 6 25.04 17.07 -0.63
C GLU A 6 24.84 15.65 -1.18
N GLY A 7 25.75 14.72 -0.87
CA GLY A 7 25.62 13.31 -1.26
C GLY A 7 24.45 12.60 -0.58
N SER A 8 24.17 12.93 0.69
CA SER A 8 23.03 12.40 1.44
C SER A 8 21.70 12.95 0.91
N VAL A 9 21.64 14.26 0.63
CA VAL A 9 20.44 14.92 0.08
C VAL A 9 20.14 14.40 -1.33
N ALA A 10 21.15 14.26 -2.20
CA ALA A 10 20.95 13.69 -3.54
C ALA A 10 20.48 12.23 -3.51
N SER A 11 20.98 11.44 -2.54
CA SER A 11 20.53 10.05 -2.35
C SER A 11 19.08 9.96 -1.87
N ASN A 12 18.64 10.89 -1.01
CA ASN A 12 17.27 10.91 -0.52
C ASN A 12 16.28 11.34 -1.61
N VAL A 13 16.63 12.37 -2.39
CA VAL A 13 15.78 12.86 -3.50
C VAL A 13 15.61 11.79 -4.60
N LEU A 14 16.67 11.03 -4.91
CA LEU A 14 16.57 9.90 -5.84
C LEU A 14 15.60 8.83 -5.33
N GLY A 15 15.64 8.53 -4.03
CA GLY A 15 14.74 7.56 -3.39
C GLY A 15 13.28 7.99 -3.50
N GLU A 16 12.98 9.25 -3.18
CA GLU A 16 11.63 9.83 -3.28
C GLU A 16 11.11 9.83 -4.71
N ASP A 17 11.91 10.30 -5.69
CA ASP A 17 11.51 10.29 -7.10
C ASP A 17 11.28 8.87 -7.63
N PHE A 18 12.05 7.90 -7.13
CA PHE A 18 11.88 6.50 -7.49
C PHE A 18 10.58 5.95 -6.90
N GLU A 19 10.30 6.23 -5.62
CA GLU A 19 9.06 5.85 -4.94
C GLU A 19 7.84 6.40 -5.69
N ASP A 20 7.86 7.70 -6.02
CA ASP A 20 6.81 8.37 -6.80
C ASP A 20 6.64 7.75 -8.19
N CYS A 21 7.74 7.35 -8.83
CA CYS A 21 7.68 6.67 -10.12
C CYS A 21 7.02 5.29 -10.02
N ILE A 22 7.31 4.52 -8.96
CA ILE A 22 6.77 3.17 -8.78
C ILE A 22 5.28 3.22 -8.43
N PHE A 23 4.88 4.12 -7.53
CA PHE A 23 3.52 4.16 -6.99
C PHE A 23 2.60 5.18 -7.67
N GLY A 24 3.15 6.19 -8.35
CA GLY A 24 2.38 7.22 -9.07
C GLY A 24 1.89 6.80 -10.46
N GLY A 25 2.34 5.65 -10.96
CA GLY A 25 1.92 5.12 -12.27
C GLY A 25 0.53 4.47 -12.22
N SER A 26 -0.50 5.18 -12.68
CA SER A 26 -1.87 4.64 -12.78
C SER A 26 -2.16 3.92 -14.11
N SER A 27 -1.33 4.12 -15.13
CA SER A 27 -1.41 3.43 -16.42
C SER A 27 -0.01 3.09 -16.96
N GLU A 28 0.07 2.17 -17.92
CA GLU A 28 1.34 1.78 -18.54
C GLU A 28 2.04 3.00 -19.19
N GLU A 29 1.26 3.91 -19.81
CA GLU A 29 1.78 5.13 -20.43
C GLU A 29 2.29 6.14 -19.39
N VAL A 30 1.55 6.34 -18.30
CA VAL A 30 1.96 7.24 -17.21
C VAL A 30 3.25 6.74 -16.58
N PHE A 31 3.33 5.44 -16.29
CA PHE A 31 4.52 4.82 -15.72
C PHE A 31 5.74 4.94 -16.64
N SER A 32 5.61 4.67 -17.95
CA SER A 32 6.74 4.81 -18.87
C SER A 32 7.29 6.24 -18.88
N LYS A 33 6.40 7.25 -18.83
CA LYS A 33 6.81 8.66 -18.77
C LYS A 33 7.51 9.02 -17.46
N LEU A 34 6.95 8.58 -16.33
CA LEU A 34 7.57 8.79 -15.02
C LEU A 34 8.96 8.14 -14.95
N TRP A 35 9.10 6.94 -15.51
CA TRP A 35 10.35 6.21 -15.58
C TRP A 35 11.41 6.96 -16.42
N ASP A 36 11.04 7.42 -17.61
CA ASP A 36 11.95 8.18 -18.47
C ASP A 36 12.36 9.52 -17.83
N ASN A 37 11.44 10.18 -17.14
CA ASN A 37 11.70 11.41 -16.40
C ASN A 37 12.68 11.18 -15.24
N LEU A 38 12.49 10.12 -14.46
CA LEU A 38 13.39 9.71 -13.38
C LEU A 38 14.81 9.48 -13.92
N LEU A 39 14.94 8.70 -15.00
CA LEU A 39 16.24 8.40 -15.61
C LEU A 39 16.93 9.66 -16.12
N SER A 40 16.18 10.57 -16.73
CA SER A 40 16.70 11.82 -17.28
C SER A 40 17.13 12.80 -16.17
N LYS A 41 16.30 12.96 -15.13
CA LYS A 41 16.55 13.85 -13.99
C LYS A 41 17.83 13.50 -13.24
N HIS A 42 18.13 12.21 -13.09
CA HIS A 42 19.28 11.71 -12.34
C HIS A 42 20.44 11.22 -13.21
N GLY A 43 20.36 11.37 -14.55
CA GLY A 43 21.42 10.94 -15.46
C GLY A 43 21.64 9.41 -15.48
N LEU A 44 20.61 8.63 -15.19
CA LEU A 44 20.67 7.17 -14.98
C LEU A 44 20.45 6.34 -16.25
N GLY A 45 20.24 6.98 -17.42
CA GLY A 45 19.92 6.31 -18.68
C GLY A 45 20.96 5.31 -19.20
N SER A 46 22.19 5.35 -18.69
CA SER A 46 23.26 4.39 -19.03
C SER A 46 23.29 3.15 -18.13
N SER A 47 22.55 3.14 -17.01
CA SER A 47 22.56 2.05 -16.04
C SER A 47 21.99 0.76 -16.63
N VAL A 48 22.84 -0.28 -16.71
CA VAL A 48 22.44 -1.62 -17.18
C VAL A 48 21.38 -2.20 -16.23
N TRP A 49 21.57 -2.05 -14.92
CA TRP A 49 20.65 -2.57 -13.93
C TRP A 49 19.23 -1.98 -14.06
N LEU A 50 19.11 -0.66 -14.27
CA LEU A 50 17.79 -0.03 -14.46
C LEU A 50 17.13 -0.45 -15.76
N LYS A 51 17.92 -0.69 -16.83
CA LYS A 51 17.39 -1.25 -18.09
C LYS A 51 16.83 -2.65 -17.87
N ASP A 52 17.57 -3.52 -17.19
CA ASP A 52 17.13 -4.89 -16.89
C ASP A 52 15.89 -4.89 -15.99
N LEU A 53 15.86 -4.01 -14.98
CA LEU A 53 14.71 -3.82 -14.12
C LEU A 53 13.47 -3.42 -14.93
N TYR A 54 13.60 -2.43 -15.82
CA TYR A 54 12.51 -1.99 -16.69
C TYR A 54 12.07 -3.06 -17.72
N LEU A 55 12.98 -3.87 -18.24
CA LEU A 55 12.64 -5.01 -19.10
C LEU A 55 11.75 -6.02 -18.36
N SER A 56 11.95 -6.17 -17.05
CA SER A 56 11.13 -7.05 -16.20
C SER A 56 9.87 -6.40 -15.62
N ARG A 57 9.54 -5.15 -15.99
CA ARG A 57 8.43 -4.35 -15.40
C ARG A 57 7.10 -5.07 -15.29
N LYS A 58 6.76 -5.95 -16.24
CA LYS A 58 5.51 -6.74 -16.20
C LYS A 58 5.39 -7.67 -14.97
N LYS A 59 6.49 -7.91 -14.25
CA LYS A 59 6.53 -8.77 -13.06
C LYS A 59 6.38 -8.00 -11.74
N TRP A 60 6.51 -6.68 -11.75
CA TRP A 60 6.64 -5.90 -10.51
C TRP A 60 6.00 -4.51 -10.56
N ALA A 61 5.88 -3.88 -11.74
CA ALA A 61 5.33 -2.53 -11.86
C ALA A 61 3.79 -2.56 -11.84
N LEU A 62 3.22 -1.68 -11.01
CA LEU A 62 1.80 -1.60 -10.70
C LEU A 62 0.87 -1.60 -11.94
N PRO A 63 1.09 -0.77 -12.98
CA PRO A 63 0.16 -0.71 -14.12
C PRO A 63 0.08 -1.99 -14.96
N TYR A 64 1.04 -2.90 -14.79
CA TYR A 64 1.14 -4.13 -15.59
C TYR A 64 0.60 -5.35 -14.84
N LEU A 65 0.19 -5.21 -13.58
CA LEU A 65 -0.28 -6.30 -12.72
C LEU A 65 -1.81 -6.49 -12.77
N ASN A 66 -2.46 -6.03 -13.85
CA ASN A 66 -3.91 -5.96 -14.07
C ASN A 66 -4.71 -7.28 -13.90
N SER A 67 -4.06 -8.44 -13.83
CA SER A 67 -4.74 -9.73 -13.64
C SER A 67 -4.80 -10.21 -12.19
N SER A 68 -4.18 -9.50 -11.25
CA SER A 68 -4.21 -9.84 -9.82
C SER A 68 -4.17 -8.56 -9.00
N PHE A 69 -5.31 -8.16 -8.47
CA PHE A 69 -5.40 -7.02 -7.56
C PHE A 69 -4.61 -7.34 -6.29
N CYS A 70 -3.37 -6.86 -6.22
CA CYS A 70 -2.49 -6.99 -5.07
C CYS A 70 -2.33 -5.63 -4.39
N ALA A 71 -3.44 -4.93 -4.13
CA ALA A 71 -3.41 -3.60 -3.51
C ALA A 71 -2.59 -3.56 -2.22
N THR A 72 -2.58 -4.66 -1.47
CA THR A 72 -1.76 -4.80 -0.25
C THR A 72 -0.26 -4.89 -0.53
N MET A 73 0.21 -5.53 -1.61
CA MET A 73 1.66 -5.64 -1.90
C MET A 73 2.25 -4.35 -2.47
N MET A 74 1.40 -3.41 -2.85
CA MET A 74 1.77 -2.16 -3.53
C MET A 74 1.71 -0.96 -2.60
N THR A 75 1.51 -1.15 -1.29
CA THR A 75 1.54 -0.06 -0.32
C THR A 75 2.94 0.10 0.29
N LYS A 76 3.28 1.34 0.66
CA LYS A 76 4.47 1.66 1.46
C LYS A 76 4.49 0.85 2.76
N GLN A 77 3.33 0.70 3.40
CA GLN A 77 3.14 -0.12 4.59
C GLN A 77 3.59 -1.58 4.38
N TRP A 78 3.35 -2.17 3.21
CA TRP A 78 3.84 -3.53 2.92
C TRP A 78 5.35 -3.56 2.72
N ALA A 79 5.93 -2.57 2.03
CA ALA A 79 7.38 -2.45 1.89
C ALA A 79 8.06 -2.30 3.26
N GLU A 80 7.50 -1.51 4.17
CA GLU A 80 7.97 -1.35 5.55
C GLU A 80 7.82 -2.63 6.38
N SER A 81 6.67 -3.31 6.27
CA SER A 81 6.44 -4.60 6.92
C SER A 81 7.43 -5.65 6.43
N MET A 82 7.69 -5.68 5.12
CA MET A 82 8.67 -6.57 4.52
C MET A 82 10.09 -6.22 4.93
N ASP A 83 10.46 -4.94 4.97
CA ASP A 83 11.77 -4.51 5.44
C ASP A 83 12.01 -4.95 6.90
N ASN A 84 11.01 -4.83 7.76
CA ASN A 84 11.10 -5.33 9.13
C ASN A 84 11.28 -6.87 9.18
N LEU A 85 10.51 -7.62 8.39
CA LEU A 85 10.70 -9.07 8.24
C LEU A 85 12.11 -9.40 7.75
N PHE A 86 12.62 -8.65 6.76
CA PHE A 86 13.96 -8.84 6.25
C PHE A 86 15.03 -8.55 7.31
N LYS A 87 14.88 -7.50 8.12
CA LYS A 87 15.81 -7.19 9.21
C LYS A 87 15.85 -8.25 10.31
N ILE A 88 14.72 -8.89 10.59
CA ILE A 88 14.64 -9.99 11.59
C ILE A 88 15.41 -11.23 11.10
N HIS A 89 15.32 -11.54 9.80
CA HIS A 89 15.82 -12.81 9.26
C HIS A 89 17.17 -12.71 8.55
N PHE A 90 17.58 -11.53 8.10
CA PHE A 90 18.73 -11.33 7.22
C PHE A 90 19.67 -10.26 7.77
N TYR A 91 20.97 -10.58 7.78
CA TYR A 91 22.03 -9.63 8.11
C TYR A 91 23.04 -9.55 6.96
N ARG A 92 23.74 -8.41 6.85
CA ARG A 92 24.59 -8.02 5.69
C ARG A 92 25.64 -9.06 5.26
N LYS A 93 26.05 -9.98 6.13
CA LYS A 93 27.08 -11.01 5.85
C LYS A 93 26.53 -12.45 5.92
N LEU A 94 25.23 -12.65 5.69
CA LEU A 94 24.62 -13.98 5.69
C LEU A 94 25.12 -14.78 4.48
N PRO A 95 25.77 -15.96 4.67
CA PRO A 95 26.20 -16.81 3.57
C PRO A 95 25.02 -17.27 2.70
N LEU A 96 25.22 -17.38 1.38
CA LEU A 96 24.16 -17.71 0.42
C LEU A 96 23.34 -18.98 0.78
N PRO A 97 23.94 -20.09 1.24
CA PRO A 97 23.14 -21.27 1.64
C PRO A 97 22.22 -20.98 2.83
N LYS A 98 22.70 -20.18 3.79
CA LYS A 98 21.90 -19.75 4.95
C LYS A 98 20.83 -18.74 4.53
N PHE A 99 21.12 -17.87 3.56
CA PHE A 99 20.13 -16.96 2.97
C PHE A 99 18.97 -17.75 2.38
N ILE A 100 19.25 -18.75 1.54
CA ILE A 100 18.20 -19.57 0.90
C ILE A 100 17.34 -20.26 1.96
N ALA A 101 17.97 -20.85 2.99
CA ALA A 101 17.24 -21.50 4.08
C ALA A 101 16.33 -20.52 4.85
N GLN A 102 16.84 -19.34 5.21
CA GLN A 102 16.05 -18.32 5.92
C GLN A 102 14.92 -17.75 5.04
N TYR A 103 15.17 -17.57 3.74
CA TYR A 103 14.16 -17.13 2.79
C TYR A 103 12.99 -18.11 2.70
N PHE A 104 13.25 -19.40 2.50
CA PHE A 104 12.18 -20.40 2.47
C PHE A 104 11.44 -20.50 3.80
N LYS A 105 12.15 -20.34 4.93
CA LYS A 105 11.52 -20.30 6.26
C LYS A 105 10.57 -19.11 6.39
N ALA A 106 11.03 -17.90 6.07
CA ALA A 106 10.21 -16.69 6.13
C ALA A 106 9.00 -16.77 5.17
N LEU A 107 9.19 -17.27 3.95
CA LEU A 107 8.10 -17.53 3.02
C LEU A 107 7.06 -18.52 3.57
N THR A 108 7.52 -19.59 4.22
CA THR A 108 6.63 -20.59 4.82
C THR A 108 5.80 -19.96 5.93
N GLN A 109 6.43 -19.17 6.80
CA GLN A 109 5.74 -18.44 7.87
C GLN A 109 4.70 -17.45 7.33
N LEU A 110 5.02 -16.74 6.24
CA LEU A 110 4.06 -15.85 5.57
C LEU A 110 2.86 -16.62 5.03
N ARG A 111 3.09 -17.76 4.35
CA ARG A 111 2.01 -18.61 3.82
C ARG A 111 1.17 -19.24 4.92
N GLU A 112 1.79 -19.68 6.01
CA GLU A 112 1.06 -20.24 7.16
C GLU A 112 0.17 -19.18 7.80
N LYS A 113 0.69 -17.96 7.97
CA LYS A 113 -0.09 -16.84 8.50
C LYS A 113 -1.25 -16.48 7.58
N GLU A 114 -1.01 -16.37 6.28
CA GLU A 114 -2.06 -16.14 5.27
C GLU A 114 -3.12 -17.24 5.35
N LEU A 115 -2.72 -18.52 5.40
CA LEU A 115 -3.64 -19.65 5.48
C LEU A 115 -4.53 -19.61 6.74
N ILE A 116 -3.96 -19.21 7.88
CA ILE A 116 -4.71 -19.05 9.14
C ILE A 116 -5.71 -17.90 9.01
N GLU A 117 -5.29 -16.73 8.53
CA GLU A 117 -6.17 -15.57 8.33
C GLU A 117 -7.32 -15.89 7.35
N ASP A 118 -7.01 -16.64 6.29
CA ASP A 118 -7.95 -17.16 5.30
C ASP A 118 -8.96 -18.14 5.91
N TYR A 119 -8.46 -19.09 6.71
CA TYR A 119 -9.30 -20.05 7.41
C TYR A 119 -10.25 -19.35 8.38
N GLU A 120 -9.73 -18.44 9.22
CA GLU A 120 -10.54 -17.66 10.15
C GLU A 120 -11.59 -16.82 9.42
N SER A 121 -11.22 -16.14 8.33
CA SER A 121 -12.15 -15.34 7.52
C SER A 121 -13.27 -16.20 6.92
N ARG A 122 -12.97 -17.44 6.49
CA ARG A 122 -13.99 -18.37 5.95
C ARG A 122 -14.89 -18.99 7.02
N GLN A 123 -14.35 -19.27 8.19
CA GLN A 123 -15.09 -19.99 9.25
C GLN A 123 -15.91 -19.06 10.15
N THR A 124 -15.57 -17.78 10.21
CA THR A 124 -16.16 -16.86 11.18
C THR A 124 -16.48 -15.52 10.52
N LYS A 125 -17.73 -15.07 10.67
CA LYS A 125 -18.11 -13.72 10.24
C LYS A 125 -17.61 -12.68 11.27
N PRO A 126 -17.27 -11.47 10.85
CA PRO A 126 -17.10 -10.34 11.77
C PRO A 126 -18.39 -10.12 12.58
N ALA A 127 -18.25 -9.77 13.86
CA ALA A 127 -19.41 -9.40 14.66
C ALA A 127 -19.89 -8.00 14.23
N LEU A 128 -21.10 -7.92 13.67
CA LEU A 128 -21.70 -6.65 13.30
C LEU A 128 -22.18 -5.93 14.56
N LEU A 129 -21.68 -4.72 14.80
CA LEU A 129 -22.11 -3.91 15.95
C LEU A 129 -23.56 -3.41 15.78
N VAL A 130 -24.00 -3.22 14.54
CA VAL A 130 -25.32 -2.70 14.16
C VAL A 130 -25.76 -3.39 12.86
N ASP A 131 -27.06 -3.65 12.72
CA ASP A 131 -27.67 -4.27 11.53
C ASP A 131 -27.81 -3.27 10.38
N ILE A 132 -26.66 -2.80 9.87
CA ILE A 132 -26.57 -1.88 8.74
C ILE A 132 -26.38 -2.71 7.47
N PRO A 133 -27.27 -2.63 6.47
CA PRO A 133 -27.20 -3.46 5.26
C PRO A 133 -25.84 -3.42 4.54
N VAL A 134 -25.22 -2.23 4.47
CA VAL A 134 -23.89 -2.05 3.87
C VAL A 134 -22.79 -2.77 4.65
N LEU A 135 -22.82 -2.75 5.98
CA LEU A 135 -21.84 -3.46 6.80
C LEU A 135 -22.04 -4.98 6.70
N ALA A 136 -23.30 -5.43 6.64
CA ALA A 136 -23.62 -6.85 6.45
C ALA A 136 -23.07 -7.36 5.11
N GLU A 137 -23.35 -6.67 4.01
CA GLU A 137 -22.85 -7.04 2.67
C GLU A 137 -21.31 -7.05 2.63
N ALA A 138 -20.66 -6.04 3.21
CA ALA A 138 -19.21 -5.97 3.30
C ALA A 138 -18.62 -7.12 4.13
N ALA A 139 -19.27 -7.50 5.24
CA ALA A 139 -18.84 -8.62 6.07
C ALA A 139 -18.94 -9.98 5.38
N GLU A 140 -19.82 -10.12 4.38
CA GLU A 140 -19.95 -11.32 3.56
C GLU A 140 -18.98 -11.34 2.38
N SER A 141 -18.68 -10.18 1.82
CA SER A 141 -17.85 -10.04 0.63
C SER A 141 -16.35 -9.93 0.91
N TYR A 142 -15.95 -9.37 2.07
CA TYR A 142 -14.56 -9.05 2.37
C TYR A 142 -13.89 -10.06 3.30
N THR A 143 -12.56 -10.16 3.21
CA THR A 143 -11.78 -10.83 4.25
C THR A 143 -11.91 -10.07 5.57
N ARG A 144 -11.71 -10.76 6.71
CA ARG A 144 -11.87 -10.14 8.04
C ARG A 144 -11.06 -8.87 8.21
N ARG A 145 -9.81 -8.85 7.71
CA ARG A 145 -8.92 -7.69 7.73
C ARG A 145 -9.54 -6.49 7.01
N ILE A 146 -9.97 -6.70 5.75
CA ILE A 146 -10.55 -5.66 4.91
C ILE A 146 -11.89 -5.17 5.48
N TYR A 147 -12.69 -6.05 6.06
CA TYR A 147 -13.91 -5.65 6.75
C TYR A 147 -13.63 -4.72 7.93
N VAL A 148 -12.62 -5.01 8.76
CA VAL A 148 -12.27 -4.15 9.91
C VAL A 148 -11.87 -2.75 9.44
N ASP A 149 -11.06 -2.65 8.39
CA ASP A 149 -10.66 -1.37 7.80
C ASP A 149 -11.89 -0.64 7.24
N PHE A 150 -12.74 -1.34 6.49
CA PHE A 150 -13.99 -0.78 5.96
C PHE A 150 -14.95 -0.29 7.07
N GLU A 151 -15.13 -1.06 8.13
CA GLU A 151 -15.98 -0.70 9.25
C GLU A 151 -15.44 0.54 9.98
N TYR A 152 -14.11 0.65 10.12
CA TYR A 152 -13.46 1.84 10.68
C TYR A 152 -13.72 3.08 9.82
N GLU A 153 -13.51 2.99 8.50
CA GLU A 153 -13.79 4.06 7.54
C GLU A 153 -15.27 4.48 7.58
N TYR A 154 -16.16 3.50 7.54
CA TYR A 154 -17.60 3.72 7.56
C TYR A 154 -18.03 4.44 8.85
N LYS A 155 -17.53 4.01 10.01
CA LYS A 155 -17.77 4.70 11.30
C LYS A 155 -17.20 6.13 11.30
N SER A 156 -16.04 6.32 10.69
CA SER A 156 -15.40 7.64 10.59
C SER A 156 -16.21 8.60 9.73
N GLN A 157 -16.87 8.11 8.67
CA GLN A 157 -17.82 8.90 7.89
C GLN A 157 -19.07 9.27 8.70
N LEU A 158 -19.57 8.38 9.54
CA LEU A 158 -20.69 8.66 10.46
C LEU A 158 -20.32 9.66 11.57
N ALA A 159 -19.03 9.84 11.86
CA ALA A 159 -18.54 10.88 12.77
C ALA A 159 -18.62 12.30 12.17
N CYS A 160 -18.98 12.44 10.89
CA CYS A 160 -19.42 13.73 10.34
C CYS A 160 -20.76 14.11 10.95
N LEU A 161 -20.75 15.00 11.94
CA LEU A 161 -21.96 15.57 12.51
C LEU A 161 -22.60 16.48 11.46
N TYR A 162 -23.83 16.15 11.07
CA TYR A 162 -24.65 17.02 10.25
C TYR A 162 -25.73 17.67 11.12
N GLU A 163 -25.86 18.99 11.03
CA GLU A 163 -26.92 19.73 11.69
C GLU A 163 -27.82 20.37 10.63
N LEU A 164 -29.13 20.21 10.79
CA LEU A 164 -30.09 20.91 9.94
C LEU A 164 -30.07 22.40 10.28
N THR A 165 -29.67 23.23 9.32
CA THR A 165 -29.51 24.67 9.53
C THR A 165 -30.64 25.50 8.95
N ALA A 166 -31.36 24.99 7.94
CA ALA A 166 -32.53 25.66 7.39
C ALA A 166 -33.52 24.68 6.74
N MET A 167 -34.81 25.05 6.79
CA MET A 167 -35.90 24.41 6.04
C MET A 167 -36.67 25.48 5.28
N ASN A 168 -36.63 25.43 3.95
CA ASN A 168 -37.38 26.33 3.06
C ASN A 168 -38.30 25.51 2.15
N GLY A 169 -39.50 25.18 2.64
CA GLY A 169 -40.45 24.34 1.91
C GLY A 169 -39.92 22.92 1.72
N THR A 170 -39.67 22.53 0.47
CA THR A 170 -39.10 21.21 0.10
C THR A 170 -37.56 21.18 0.13
N ILE A 171 -36.90 22.30 0.44
CA ILE A 171 -35.43 22.38 0.48
C ILE A 171 -34.95 22.31 1.93
N TYR A 172 -34.03 21.37 2.18
CA TYR A 172 -33.38 21.15 3.48
C TYR A 172 -31.88 21.44 3.35
N THR A 173 -31.34 22.26 4.24
CA THR A 173 -29.92 22.63 4.26
C THR A 173 -29.25 22.09 5.51
N PHE A 174 -28.12 21.40 5.34
CA PHE A 174 -27.35 20.81 6.44
C PHE A 174 -25.95 21.43 6.51
N SER A 175 -25.48 21.76 7.72
CA SER A 175 -24.07 22.04 7.98
C SER A 175 -23.35 20.75 8.32
N LEU A 176 -22.21 20.51 7.69
CA LEU A 176 -21.35 19.36 7.97
C LEU A 176 -20.17 19.84 8.80
N SER A 177 -19.93 19.20 9.94
CA SER A 177 -18.70 19.40 10.72
C SER A 177 -17.90 18.10 10.72
N SER A 178 -16.71 18.15 10.13
CA SER A 178 -15.79 17.02 10.11
C SER A 178 -14.93 17.06 11.37
N SER A 179 -14.95 15.97 12.16
CA SER A 179 -13.81 15.67 13.02
C SER A 179 -12.67 15.23 12.12
N LYS A 180 -11.62 16.04 11.98
CA LYS A 180 -10.43 15.70 11.18
C LYS A 180 -9.86 14.37 11.68
N VAL A 181 -10.10 13.29 10.93
CA VAL A 181 -9.29 12.07 11.01
C VAL A 181 -8.07 12.34 10.12
N HIS A 182 -6.89 12.35 10.71
CA HIS A 182 -5.63 12.51 10.00
C HIS A 182 -5.31 11.18 9.31
N TRP A 183 -5.26 11.18 7.98
CA TRP A 183 -4.82 10.04 7.18
C TRP A 183 -3.30 10.02 7.13
N ASP A 184 -2.67 9.02 7.75
CA ASP A 184 -1.32 8.60 7.42
C ASP A 184 -1.45 7.37 6.50
N CYS A 185 -1.36 7.62 5.18
CA CYS A 185 -1.20 6.57 4.16
C CYS A 185 0.29 6.25 3.95
#